data_AF-A0A926CNS0-F1
#
_entry.id   AF-A0A926CNS0-F1
#
_cell.length_a   1.000
_cell.length_b   1.000
_cell.length_c   1.000
_cell.angle_alpha   90.00
_cell.angle_beta   90.00
_cell.angle_gamma   90.00
#
_symmetry.space_group_name_H-M   'P 1'
#
loop_
_entity.id
_entity.type
_entity.pdbx_description
1 polymer ?
#
loop_
_entity_poly.entity_id
_entity_poly.type
_entity_poly.pdbx_seq_one_letter_code
_entity_poly.pdbx_strand_id
1 'polypeptide(L)'
;MRIDSHQHFWDLSRFGYGWMPQEPTPLRRNFLPSDLAPILGRNRFNGSVVVQATTDAGEAAWLLELAAENDFILGVVAWVDL
;
A
#
# COMPACT_ATOMS: atom_id res chain seq x y z
N MET A 1 -20.78 -3.60 -4.06
CA MET A 1 -19.31 -3.74 -4.05
C MET A 1 -18.80 -3.19 -2.73
N ARG A 2 -17.95 -3.93 -2.00
CA ARG A 2 -17.40 -3.53 -0.69
C ARG A 2 -15.91 -3.29 -0.83
N ILE A 3 -15.48 -2.04 -0.67
CA ILE A 3 -14.10 -1.62 -0.91
C ILE A 3 -13.48 -1.13 0.39
N ASP A 4 -12.24 -1.53 0.64
CA ASP A 4 -11.40 -0.89 1.65
C ASP A 4 -10.81 0.37 0.99
N SER A 5 -11.40 1.53 1.28
CA SER A 5 -11.04 2.76 0.59
C SER A 5 -9.71 3.36 1.05
N HIS A 6 -9.06 2.80 2.08
CA HIS A 6 -7.84 3.37 2.63
C HIS A 6 -6.94 2.30 3.23
N GLN A 7 -5.87 1.97 2.51
CA GLN A 7 -4.77 1.14 3.01
C GLN A 7 -3.45 1.58 2.37
N HIS A 8 -2.34 1.07 2.90
CA HIS A 8 -0.99 1.40 2.44
C HIS A 8 -0.17 0.13 2.25
N PHE A 9 0.77 0.17 1.30
CA PHE A 9 1.87 -0.79 1.20
C PHE A 9 3.19 -0.09 1.44
N TRP A 10 4.15 -0.82 1.98
CA TRP A 10 5.51 -0.33 2.13
C TRP A 10 6.54 -1.46 2.08
N ASP A 11 7.66 -1.19 1.42
CA ASP A 11 8.86 -2.00 1.39
C ASP A 11 10.03 -1.19 1.98
N LEU A 12 10.54 -1.63 3.12
CA LEU A 12 11.63 -0.96 3.86
C LEU A 12 12.97 -1.00 3.12
N SER A 13 13.09 -1.83 2.09
CA SER A 13 14.29 -1.88 1.24
C SER A 13 14.24 -0.91 0.06
N ARG A 14 13.06 -0.37 -0.29
CA ARG A 14 12.85 0.46 -1.47
C ARG A 14 12.75 1.95 -1.17
N PHE A 15 12.04 2.31 -0.10
CA PHE A 15 11.73 3.71 0.20
C PHE A 15 12.01 4.06 1.66
N GLY A 16 12.16 5.36 1.93
CA GLY A 16 12.26 5.92 3.27
C GLY A 16 10.91 6.35 3.82
N TYR A 17 10.60 5.96 5.06
CA TYR A 17 9.36 6.32 5.76
C TYR A 17 9.68 7.18 6.97
N GLY A 18 9.70 8.51 6.79
CA GLY A 18 10.12 9.46 7.84
C GLY A 18 9.24 9.46 9.10
N TRP A 19 8.00 8.99 8.98
CA TRP A 19 7.07 8.82 10.11
C TRP A 19 7.30 7.53 10.90
N MET A 20 8.08 6.58 10.35
CA MET A 20 8.25 5.26 10.96
C MET A 20 9.33 5.29 12.05
N PRO A 21 9.03 4.83 13.28
CA PRO A 21 10.01 4.79 14.36
C PRO A 21 11.19 3.85 14.06
N GLN A 22 12.35 4.10 14.70
CA GLN A 22 13.57 3.33 14.48
C GLN A 22 13.62 2.04 15.30
N GLU A 23 12.97 2.04 16.46
CA GLU A 23 12.78 0.89 17.31
C GLU A 23 11.89 -0.18 16.67
N PRO A 24 11.98 -1.45 17.10
CA PRO A 24 11.05 -2.49 16.64
C PRO A 24 9.60 -2.13 16.97
N THR A 25 8.75 -2.09 15.94
CA THR A 25 7.30 -1.88 16.08
C THR A 25 6.55 -2.86 15.17
N PRO A 26 5.24 -3.10 15.39
CA PRO A 26 4.43 -3.89 14.46
C PRO A 26 4.42 -3.36 13.02
N LEU A 27 4.67 -2.06 12.82
CA LEU A 27 4.71 -1.40 11.51
C LEU A 27 6.10 -1.50 10.85
N ARG A 28 7.17 -1.73 11.61
CA ARG A 28 8.56 -1.79 11.12
C ARG A 28 8.89 -3.15 10.49
N ARG A 29 8.15 -3.50 9.44
CA ARG A 29 8.37 -4.63 8.54
C ARG A 29 7.70 -4.31 7.19
N ASN A 30 7.95 -5.11 6.17
CA ASN A 30 7.25 -4.95 4.89
C ASN A 30 5.77 -5.32 5.02
N PHE A 31 4.92 -4.59 4.32
CA PHE A 31 3.51 -4.92 4.11
C PHE A 31 3.22 -4.79 2.62
N LEU A 32 2.87 -5.92 2.00
CA LEU A 32 2.75 -6.09 0.55
C LEU A 32 1.38 -6.65 0.17
N PRO A 33 1.00 -6.66 -1.14
CA PRO A 33 -0.27 -7.21 -1.59
C PRO A 33 -0.59 -8.62 -1.07
N SER A 34 0.43 -9.48 -0.96
CA SER A 34 0.31 -10.84 -0.43
C SER A 34 -0.17 -10.90 1.02
N ASP A 35 0.08 -9.86 1.81
CA ASP A 35 -0.36 -9.77 3.20
C ASP A 35 -1.84 -9.34 3.29
N LEU A 36 -2.27 -8.47 2.37
CA LEU A 36 -3.63 -7.90 2.37
C LEU A 36 -4.67 -8.81 1.70
N ALA A 37 -4.33 -9.45 0.58
CA ALA A 37 -5.29 -10.23 -0.21
C ALA A 37 -6.06 -11.30 0.62
N PRO A 38 -5.40 -12.09 1.50
CA PRO A 38 -6.11 -13.05 2.35
C PRO A 38 -7.06 -12.38 3.36
N ILE A 39 -6.70 -11.19 3.85
CA ILE A 39 -7.50 -10.42 4.81
C ILE A 39 -8.77 -9.90 4.12
N LEU A 40 -8.66 -9.37 2.90
CA LEU A 40 -9.81 -8.92 2.11
C LEU A 40 -10.78 -10.08 1.84
N GLY A 41 -10.25 -11.22 1.41
CA GLY A 41 -11.03 -12.43 1.14
C GLY A 41 -11.81 -12.91 2.37
N ARG A 42 -11.13 -13.04 3.52
CA ARG A 42 -11.76 -13.45 4.79
C ARG A 42 -12.88 -12.50 5.24
N ASN A 43 -12.75 -11.20 4.94
CA ASN A 43 -13.71 -10.18 5.34
C ASN A 43 -14.75 -9.84 4.26
N ARG A 44 -14.73 -10.53 3.11
CA ARG A 44 -15.66 -10.33 1.98
C ARG A 44 -15.60 -8.91 1.40
N PHE A 45 -14.39 -8.39 1.24
CA PHE A 45 -14.13 -7.19 0.44
C PHE A 45 -13.89 -7.58 -1.03
N ASN A 46 -14.34 -6.73 -1.96
CA ASN A 46 -14.13 -6.90 -3.39
C ASN A 46 -12.81 -6.31 -3.87
N GLY A 47 -12.18 -5.44 -3.07
CA GLY A 47 -10.90 -4.82 -3.40
C GLY A 47 -10.55 -3.68 -2.44
N SER A 48 -9.48 -2.96 -2.74
CA SER A 48 -9.00 -1.82 -1.96
C SER A 48 -8.55 -0.65 -2.85
N VAL A 49 -8.41 0.52 -2.24
CA VAL A 49 -7.69 1.66 -2.79
C VAL A 49 -6.40 1.82 -1.99
N VAL A 50 -5.25 1.81 -2.67
CA VAL A 50 -3.95 2.06 -2.04
C VAL A 50 -3.65 3.55 -2.01
N VAL A 51 -3.16 4.05 -0.88
CA VAL A 51 -2.79 5.45 -0.66
C VAL A 51 -1.30 5.55 -0.38
N GLN A 52 -0.62 6.56 -0.94
CA GLN A 52 0.80 6.84 -0.69
C GLN A 52 1.15 6.78 0.81
N ALA A 53 2.32 6.26 1.13
CA ALA A 53 2.85 6.18 2.48
C ALA A 53 4.09 7.06 2.67
N THR A 54 4.66 7.62 1.60
CA THR A 54 5.75 8.60 1.69
C THR A 54 5.69 9.62 0.55
N THR A 55 6.34 10.77 0.73
CA THR A 55 6.37 11.84 -0.27
C THR A 55 7.50 11.57 -1.29
N ASP A 56 7.32 10.54 -2.11
CA ASP A 56 8.29 10.08 -3.11
C ASP A 56 7.58 9.73 -4.43
N ALA A 57 8.01 10.33 -5.53
CA ALA A 57 7.44 10.05 -6.87
C ALA A 57 7.71 8.61 -7.34
N GLY A 58 8.78 7.97 -6.85
CA GLY A 58 9.06 6.55 -7.07
C GLY A 58 8.04 5.64 -6.38
N GLU A 59 7.49 6.05 -5.23
CA GLU A 59 6.40 5.30 -4.58
C GLU A 59 5.15 5.34 -5.45
N ALA A 60 4.81 6.48 -6.05
CA ALA A 60 3.67 6.59 -6.95
C ALA A 60 3.77 5.61 -8.13
N ALA A 61 4.93 5.53 -8.79
CA ALA A 61 5.15 4.57 -9.88
C ALA A 61 5.03 3.11 -9.39
N TRP A 62 5.64 2.79 -8.25
CA TRP A 62 5.59 1.46 -7.67
C TRP A 62 4.16 1.03 -7.28
N LEU A 63 3.35 1.93 -6.71
CA LEU A 63 1.96 1.63 -6.38
C LEU A 63 1.11 1.36 -7.63
N LEU A 64 1.40 2.04 -8.75
CA LEU A 64 0.76 1.76 -10.03
C LEU A 64 1.18 0.39 -10.60
N GLU A 65 2.45 0.01 -10.47
CA GLU A 65 2.92 -1.34 -10.82
C GLU A 65 2.21 -2.42 -10.00
N LEU A 66 2.12 -2.24 -8.67
CA LEU A 66 1.39 -3.17 -7.81
C LEU A 66 -0.08 -3.28 -8.22
N ALA A 67 -0.74 -2.17 -8.57
CA ALA A 67 -2.12 -2.18 -9.03
C ALA A 67 -2.28 -2.93 -10.36
N ALA A 68 -1.31 -2.82 -11.28
CA ALA A 68 -1.32 -3.57 -12.54
C ALA A 68 -1.12 -5.08 -12.34
N GLU A 69 -0.41 -5.49 -11.29
CA GLU A 69 -0.13 -6.90 -10.97
C GLU A 69 -1.19 -7.56 -10.07
N ASN A 70 -2.07 -6.77 -9.44
CA ASN A 70 -3.00 -7.25 -8.43
C ASN A 70 -4.42 -6.71 -8.64
N ASP A 71 -5.29 -7.52 -9.25
CA ASP A 71 -6.67 -7.16 -9.62
C ASP A 71 -7.56 -6.67 -8.45
N PHE A 72 -7.18 -6.94 -7.19
CA PHE A 72 -7.93 -6.47 -6.03
C PHE A 72 -7.63 -4.99 -5.68
N ILE A 73 -6.59 -4.40 -6.25
CA ILE A 73 -6.27 -2.97 -6.08
C ILE A 73 -7.05 -2.20 -7.16
N LEU A 74 -8.14 -1.57 -6.75
CA LEU A 74 -9.09 -0.93 -7.66
C LEU A 74 -8.86 0.58 -7.85
N GLY A 75 -7.89 1.14 -7.12
CA GLY A 75 -7.52 2.54 -7.23
C GLY A 75 -6.22 2.84 -6.50
N VAL A 76 -5.57 3.92 -6.93
CA VAL A 76 -4.31 4.43 -6.37
C VAL A 76 -4.48 5.92 -6.08
N VAL A 77 -4.18 6.33 -4.85
CA VAL A 77 -3.97 7.73 -4.46
C VAL A 77 -2.47 7.94 -4.33
N ALA A 78 -1.84 8.38 -5.42
CA ALA A 78 -0.41 8.61 -5.52
C ALA A 78 0.00 10.01 -5.05
N TRP A 79 1.26 10.16 -4.67
CA TRP A 79 1.89 11.45 -4.40
C TRP A 79 2.45 12.08 -5.70
N VAL A 80 2.35 13.39 -5.82
CA VAL A 80 2.98 14.22 -6.86
C VAL A 80 3.18 15.65 -6.31
N ASP A 81 4.14 16.38 -6.88
CA ASP A 81 4.31 17.82 -6.64
C ASP A 81 3.30 18.62 -7.50
N LEU A 82 2.45 19.42 -6.86
CA LEU A 82 1.29 20.10 -7.48
C LEU A 82 1.51 21.60 -7.71
#